data_AF-A0A1C6TSL4-F1
#
_entry.id   AF-A0A1C6TSL4-F1
#
_cell.length_a   1.000
_cell.length_b   1.000
_cell.length_c   1.000
_cell.angle_alpha   90.00
_cell.angle_beta   90.00
_cell.angle_gamma   90.00
#
_symmetry.space_group_name_H-M   'P 1'
#
loop_
_entity.id
_entity.type
_entity.pdbx_description
1 polymer ?
#
loop_
_entity_poly.entity_id
_entity_poly.type
_entity_poly.pdbx_seq_one_letter_code
_entity_poly.pdbx_strand_id
1 'polypeptide(L)'
;MKRMMGQRSLLMVGLGVILAALATTAITAQAKPTSKSSSSTAQRPGTLVTKNFNLTKVAFANDPKVKTCVRITIFGTVQYKKAPARSFGKPRWLYTDRKIISPTMTAKSFSSPRCSGSGKAVKISKAELSQRWYATDCTFNPGISVGAPWSVAVAPTWSCGDVTAAQRETKFSKAAASYRQSNSGKVIKFNSGGVNQEACMSVDASVQVYKKNGADNADATFKICPS
;
A
#
# COMPACT_ATOMS: atom_id res chain seq x y z
N MET A 1 2.73 39.95 -13.29
CA MET A 1 1.83 39.50 -12.20
C MET A 1 2.61 39.45 -10.90
N LYS A 2 2.14 40.21 -9.90
CA LYS A 2 2.85 40.58 -8.66
C LYS A 2 3.09 39.37 -7.74
N ARG A 3 4.30 39.33 -7.16
CA ARG A 3 4.69 38.44 -6.05
C ARG A 3 3.96 38.88 -4.78
N MET A 4 3.46 37.92 -4.00
CA MET A 4 3.16 38.12 -2.57
C MET A 4 3.98 37.13 -1.75
N MET A 5 4.96 37.68 -1.03
CA MET A 5 5.67 37.02 0.07
C MET A 5 4.76 37.07 1.30
N GLY A 6 4.36 35.90 1.79
CA GLY A 6 3.64 35.75 3.05
C GLY A 6 4.61 35.49 4.19
N GLN A 7 4.97 36.57 4.87
CA GLN A 7 5.69 36.60 6.14
C GLN A 7 4.77 36.09 7.27
N ARG A 8 5.15 35.03 7.98
CA ARG A 8 4.49 34.62 9.24
C ARG A 8 5.51 34.26 10.31
N SER A 9 5.65 35.23 11.21
CA SER A 9 5.69 35.15 12.67
C SER A 9 6.69 34.23 13.38
N LEU A 10 7.65 34.94 13.98
CA LEU A 10 8.32 34.75 15.26
C LEU A 10 7.46 34.20 16.43
N LEU A 11 8.20 33.71 17.45
CA LEU A 11 7.83 33.37 18.85
C LEU A 11 7.34 31.92 19.04
N MET A 12 7.81 31.12 20.00
CA MET A 12 8.45 31.40 21.28
C MET A 12 9.53 30.37 21.64
N VAL A 13 10.57 30.88 22.32
CA VAL A 13 11.48 30.16 23.19
C VAL A 13 10.72 29.69 24.43
N GLY A 14 10.84 28.41 24.77
CA GLY A 14 10.35 27.84 26.02
C GLY A 14 11.35 26.82 26.56
N LEU A 15 12.32 27.30 27.34
CA LEU A 15 13.11 26.46 28.23
C LEU A 15 12.18 25.96 29.35
N GLY A 16 11.96 24.64 29.40
CA GLY A 16 11.31 23.96 30.51
C GLY A 16 12.24 22.89 31.05
N VAL A 17 13.07 23.25 32.02
CA VAL A 17 13.78 22.30 32.89
C VAL A 17 12.75 21.76 33.88
N ILE A 18 12.41 20.48 33.80
CA ILE A 18 11.59 19.81 34.81
C ILE A 18 12.46 18.78 35.54
N LEU A 19 12.51 18.99 36.85
CA LEU A 19 13.16 18.21 37.88
C LEU A 19 12.81 16.72 37.83
N ALA A 20 13.83 15.92 38.15
CA ALA A 20 13.71 14.52 38.51
C ALA A 20 12.79 14.31 39.72
N ALA A 21 11.90 13.32 39.61
CA ALA A 21 11.35 12.61 40.75
C ALA A 21 11.49 11.11 40.46
N LEU A 22 12.46 10.50 41.15
CA LEU A 22 12.59 9.05 41.27
C LEU A 22 11.38 8.52 42.04
N ALA A 23 10.44 7.90 41.34
CA ALA A 23 9.41 7.08 41.94
C ALA A 23 9.82 5.61 41.77
N THR A 24 10.38 5.05 42.85
CA THR A 24 10.48 3.61 43.08
C THR A 24 9.08 3.01 43.13
N THR A 25 8.64 2.42 42.01
CA THR A 25 7.46 1.56 41.99
C THR A 25 7.89 0.11 42.22
N ALA A 26 7.28 -0.48 43.25
CA ALA A 26 7.44 -1.88 43.61
C ALA A 26 7.14 -2.78 42.41
N ILE A 27 8.05 -3.71 42.15
CA ILE A 27 7.90 -4.79 41.17
C ILE A 27 6.88 -5.77 41.76
N THR A 28 5.59 -5.49 41.62
CA THR A 28 4.58 -6.54 41.74
C THR A 28 4.73 -7.44 40.55
N ALA A 29 5.23 -8.66 40.77
CA ALA A 29 5.27 -9.74 39.80
C ALA A 29 3.86 -9.99 39.26
N GLN A 30 3.50 -9.34 38.15
CA GLN A 30 2.32 -9.69 37.39
C GLN A 30 2.55 -11.09 36.83
N ALA A 31 1.77 -12.04 37.36
CA ALA A 31 1.62 -13.35 36.78
C ALA A 31 1.37 -13.19 35.28
N LYS A 32 2.34 -13.66 34.48
CA LYS A 32 2.28 -13.72 33.03
C LYS A 32 0.95 -14.36 32.66
N PRO A 33 -0.01 -13.66 32.01
CA PRO A 33 -1.20 -14.32 31.53
C PRO A 33 -0.73 -15.38 30.54
N THR A 34 -0.90 -16.64 30.93
CA THR A 34 -0.74 -17.80 30.05
C THR A 34 -1.85 -17.66 29.02
N SER A 35 -1.57 -16.88 27.97
CA SER A 35 -2.43 -16.72 26.81
C SER A 35 -2.61 -18.11 26.21
N LYS A 36 -3.74 -18.71 26.57
CA LYS A 36 -4.19 -20.01 26.08
C LYS A 36 -4.07 -19.98 24.57
N SER A 37 -3.26 -20.93 24.09
CA SER A 37 -3.09 -21.30 22.70
C SER A 37 -4.39 -21.07 21.94
N SER A 38 -4.40 -20.03 21.12
CA SER A 38 -5.47 -19.78 20.15
C SER A 38 -5.60 -21.04 19.32
N SER A 39 -6.73 -21.73 19.47
CA SER A 39 -7.15 -22.83 18.62
C SER A 39 -6.90 -22.43 17.18
N SER A 40 -5.93 -23.05 16.53
CA SER A 40 -5.73 -22.89 15.09
C SER A 40 -6.97 -23.47 14.43
N THR A 41 -7.95 -22.62 14.11
CA THR A 41 -9.11 -23.01 13.31
C THR A 41 -8.55 -23.72 12.09
N ALA A 42 -8.82 -25.02 11.97
CA ALA A 42 -8.30 -25.86 10.91
C ALA A 42 -8.70 -25.23 9.57
N GLN A 43 -7.75 -24.54 8.94
CA GLN A 43 -7.99 -23.80 7.72
C GLN A 43 -8.30 -24.84 6.65
N ARG A 44 -9.56 -24.87 6.18
CA ARG A 44 -9.97 -25.76 5.09
C ARG A 44 -8.98 -25.62 3.94
N PRO A 45 -8.48 -26.72 3.36
CA PRO A 45 -7.51 -26.65 2.28
C PRO A 45 -8.15 -25.94 1.09
N GLY A 46 -7.76 -24.69 0.86
CA GLY A 46 -8.18 -23.93 -0.31
C GLY A 46 -7.41 -24.39 -1.55
N THR A 47 -8.05 -24.34 -2.71
CA THR A 47 -7.41 -24.57 -4.00
C THR A 47 -6.44 -23.43 -4.30
N LEU A 48 -5.17 -23.74 -4.56
CA LEU A 48 -4.19 -22.75 -4.98
C LEU A 48 -4.52 -22.29 -6.40
N VAL A 49 -4.72 -21.00 -6.58
CA VAL A 49 -4.95 -20.34 -7.86
C VAL A 49 -3.76 -19.43 -8.14
N THR A 50 -3.26 -19.51 -9.38
CA THR A 50 -2.15 -18.68 -9.86
C THR A 50 -2.57 -18.04 -11.18
N LYS A 51 -2.46 -16.72 -11.29
CA LYS A 51 -2.85 -15.96 -12.49
C LYS A 51 -1.80 -14.91 -12.83
N ASN A 52 -1.54 -14.72 -14.11
CA ASN A 52 -0.73 -13.60 -14.57
C ASN A 52 -1.61 -12.37 -14.71
N PHE A 53 -1.06 -11.19 -14.39
CA PHE A 53 -1.70 -9.91 -14.64
C PHE A 53 -0.78 -9.00 -15.44
N ASN A 54 -1.38 -8.15 -16.26
CA ASN A 54 -0.68 -7.11 -17.01
C ASN A 54 -1.61 -5.91 -17.13
N LEU A 55 -1.37 -4.90 -16.32
CA LEU A 55 -2.19 -3.71 -16.21
C LEU A 55 -1.42 -2.51 -16.74
N THR A 56 -2.06 -1.70 -17.56
CA THR A 56 -1.46 -0.50 -18.15
C THR A 56 -2.36 0.71 -17.91
N LYS A 57 -1.76 1.80 -17.44
CA LYS A 57 -2.40 3.12 -17.34
C LYS A 57 -1.47 4.17 -17.92
N VAL A 58 -2.04 5.30 -18.30
CA VAL A 58 -1.26 6.46 -18.74
C VAL A 58 -1.49 7.57 -17.73
N ALA A 59 -0.39 8.15 -17.25
CA ALA A 59 -0.38 9.29 -16.36
C ALA A 59 0.35 10.46 -17.01
N PHE A 60 0.02 11.68 -16.60
CA PHE A 60 0.57 12.89 -17.18
C PHE A 60 1.38 13.67 -16.16
N ALA A 61 2.64 13.95 -16.49
CA ALA A 61 3.46 14.94 -15.81
C ALA A 61 3.08 16.33 -16.34
N ASN A 62 2.36 17.09 -15.54
CA ASN A 62 1.74 18.38 -15.85
C ASN A 62 2.68 19.59 -15.70
N ASP A 63 3.86 19.46 -15.09
CA ASP A 63 4.80 20.57 -14.94
C ASP A 63 5.17 21.14 -16.32
N PRO A 64 5.10 22.48 -16.50
CA PRO A 64 5.30 23.13 -17.78
C PRO A 64 6.69 22.88 -18.41
N LYS A 65 7.71 22.60 -17.60
CA LYS A 65 9.08 22.30 -18.05
C LYS A 65 9.25 20.84 -18.47
N VAL A 66 8.36 19.95 -18.02
CA VAL A 66 8.42 18.51 -18.30
C VAL A 66 7.44 18.11 -19.41
N LYS A 67 6.14 18.43 -19.25
CA LYS A 67 5.02 18.10 -20.14
C LYS A 67 5.20 16.80 -20.90
N THR A 68 5.04 15.68 -20.21
CA THR A 68 5.30 14.35 -20.79
C THR A 68 4.27 13.35 -20.30
N CYS A 69 3.77 12.52 -21.21
CA CYS A 69 2.90 11.40 -20.86
C CYS A 69 3.75 10.18 -20.54
N VAL A 70 3.37 9.43 -19.50
CA VAL A 70 4.04 8.22 -19.08
C VAL A 70 3.05 7.07 -19.12
N ARG A 71 3.32 6.07 -19.96
CA ARG A 71 2.62 4.78 -19.92
C ARG A 71 3.28 3.93 -18.86
N ILE A 72 2.53 3.65 -17.80
CA ILE A 72 2.94 2.80 -16.68
C ILE A 72 2.29 1.45 -16.89
N THR A 73 3.11 0.41 -17.00
CA THR A 73 2.65 -0.97 -17.13
C THR A 73 3.21 -1.78 -15.97
N ILE A 74 2.33 -2.41 -15.19
CA ILE A 74 2.69 -3.30 -14.09
C ILE A 74 2.21 -4.70 -14.44
N PHE A 75 3.11 -5.67 -14.34
CA PHE A 75 2.80 -7.06 -14.61
C PHE A 75 3.53 -8.00 -13.65
N GLY A 76 3.02 -9.21 -13.54
CA GLY A 76 3.56 -10.25 -12.67
C GLY A 76 2.57 -11.38 -12.50
N THR A 77 2.73 -12.15 -11.43
CA THR A 77 1.86 -13.28 -11.12
C THR A 77 1.21 -13.07 -9.77
N VAL A 78 -0.12 -13.17 -9.70
CA VAL A 78 -0.87 -13.25 -8.46
C VAL A 78 -1.10 -14.70 -8.09
N GLN A 79 -0.88 -15.04 -6.83
CA GLN A 79 -1.14 -16.37 -6.26
C GLN A 79 -2.02 -16.22 -5.02
N TYR A 80 -3.03 -17.06 -4.86
CA TYR A 80 -3.92 -17.07 -3.70
C TYR A 80 -4.56 -18.45 -3.52
N LYS A 81 -4.99 -18.77 -2.30
CA LYS A 81 -5.84 -19.94 -2.03
C LYS A 81 -7.31 -19.53 -2.05
N LYS A 82 -8.13 -20.27 -2.78
CA LYS A 82 -9.59 -20.09 -2.88
C LYS A 82 -10.29 -21.23 -2.12
N ALA A 83 -11.12 -20.90 -1.14
CA ALA A 83 -11.90 -21.87 -0.38
C ALA A 83 -13.37 -21.44 -0.30
N PRO A 84 -14.34 -22.37 -0.29
CA PRO A 84 -15.72 -22.04 0.01
C PRO A 84 -15.84 -21.64 1.48
N ALA A 85 -16.51 -20.53 1.73
CA ALA A 85 -16.82 -20.00 3.05
C ALA A 85 -18.31 -19.67 3.16
N ARG A 86 -18.78 -19.46 4.40
CA ARG A 86 -20.10 -18.92 4.67
C ARG A 86 -19.94 -17.63 5.45
N SER A 87 -20.62 -16.59 5.01
CA SER A 87 -20.66 -15.28 5.67
C SER A 87 -22.11 -14.91 5.86
N PHE A 88 -22.55 -14.78 7.12
CA PHE A 88 -23.95 -14.52 7.46
C PHE A 88 -24.91 -15.51 6.76
N GLY A 89 -24.58 -16.81 6.78
CA GLY A 89 -25.38 -17.87 6.16
C GLY A 89 -25.32 -17.95 4.62
N LYS A 90 -24.73 -16.96 3.93
CA LYS A 90 -24.63 -16.96 2.47
C LYS A 90 -23.32 -17.60 2.00
N PRO A 91 -23.34 -18.46 0.95
CA PRO A 91 -22.12 -19.04 0.37
C PRO A 91 -21.28 -17.93 -0.24
N ARG A 92 -19.98 -17.93 0.05
CA ARG A 92 -19.00 -16.97 -0.46
C ARG A 92 -17.66 -17.64 -0.71
N TRP A 93 -16.78 -16.97 -1.46
CA TRP A 93 -15.41 -17.39 -1.62
C TRP A 93 -14.52 -16.68 -0.62
N LEU A 94 -13.62 -17.43 0.00
CA LEU A 94 -12.55 -16.91 0.83
C LEU A 94 -11.24 -16.99 0.05
N TYR A 95 -10.56 -15.85 -0.03
CA TYR A 95 -9.27 -15.71 -0.70
C TYR A 95 -8.17 -15.49 0.35
N THR A 96 -7.33 -16.51 0.58
CA THR A 96 -6.25 -16.49 1.58
C THR A 96 -4.88 -16.60 0.92
N ASP A 97 -3.81 -16.40 1.68
CA ASP A 97 -2.42 -16.53 1.22
C ASP A 97 -2.14 -15.74 -0.07
N ARG A 98 -2.71 -14.55 -0.18
CA ARG A 98 -2.57 -13.67 -1.36
C ARG A 98 -1.12 -13.22 -1.47
N LYS A 99 -0.53 -13.42 -2.65
CA LYS A 99 0.85 -13.10 -2.97
C LYS A 99 0.96 -12.52 -4.36
N ILE A 100 1.87 -11.58 -4.52
CA ILE A 100 2.34 -11.11 -5.83
C ILE A 100 3.78 -11.57 -6.01
N ILE A 101 4.04 -12.30 -7.09
CA ILE A 101 5.31 -12.92 -7.42
C ILE A 101 5.92 -12.18 -8.60
N SER A 102 7.20 -11.79 -8.44
CA SER A 102 8.00 -11.12 -9.47
C SER A 102 7.31 -9.90 -10.12
N PRO A 103 6.74 -8.96 -9.33
CA PRO A 103 6.11 -7.78 -9.91
C PRO A 103 7.15 -6.94 -10.65
N THR A 104 6.82 -6.56 -11.87
CA THR A 104 7.66 -5.70 -12.71
C THR A 104 6.86 -4.48 -13.12
N MET A 105 7.49 -3.31 -13.04
CA MET A 105 6.95 -2.08 -13.59
C MET A 105 7.81 -1.60 -14.74
N THR A 106 7.14 -1.15 -15.80
CA THR A 106 7.78 -0.43 -16.90
C THR A 106 7.13 0.93 -17.05
N ALA A 107 7.95 1.94 -17.33
CA ALA A 107 7.52 3.29 -17.59
C ALA A 107 8.04 3.70 -18.97
N LYS A 108 7.13 4.03 -19.89
CA LYS A 108 7.47 4.51 -21.24
C LYS A 108 6.98 5.94 -21.40
N SER A 109 7.90 6.86 -21.67
CA SER A 109 7.61 8.28 -21.87
C SER A 109 7.36 8.60 -23.35
N PHE A 110 6.32 9.39 -23.62
CA PHE A 110 5.95 9.80 -24.98
C PHE A 110 5.31 11.19 -25.00
N SER A 111 5.37 11.85 -26.15
CA SER A 111 4.69 13.12 -26.40
C SER A 111 3.32 12.88 -26.98
N SER A 112 2.25 13.28 -26.29
CA SER A 112 0.90 13.32 -26.83
C SER A 112 0.13 14.47 -26.19
N PRO A 113 -0.61 15.29 -26.96
CA PRO A 113 -1.40 16.41 -26.41
C PRO A 113 -2.45 15.99 -25.37
N ARG A 114 -2.91 14.72 -25.42
CA ARG A 114 -3.96 14.18 -24.55
C ARG A 114 -3.60 12.83 -23.94
N CYS A 115 -2.32 12.46 -23.95
CA CYS A 115 -1.86 11.17 -23.48
C CYS A 115 -2.60 9.96 -24.10
N SER A 116 -3.07 10.10 -25.34
CA SER A 116 -3.89 9.14 -26.10
C SER A 116 -3.16 7.85 -26.50
N GLY A 117 -1.93 7.63 -26.03
CA GLY A 117 -1.16 6.41 -26.27
C GLY A 117 -0.53 6.26 -27.66
N SER A 118 -0.76 7.19 -28.59
CA SER A 118 -0.24 7.18 -29.97
C SER A 118 0.93 8.14 -30.23
N GLY A 119 1.58 8.61 -29.16
CA GLY A 119 2.65 9.59 -29.25
C GLY A 119 4.03 9.04 -29.62
N LYS A 120 4.93 9.92 -30.07
CA LYS A 120 6.35 9.57 -30.30
C LYS A 120 7.05 9.37 -28.95
N ALA A 121 7.91 8.36 -28.85
CA ALA A 121 8.70 8.12 -27.65
C ALA A 121 9.62 9.32 -27.36
N VAL A 122 9.67 9.75 -26.10
CA VAL A 122 10.48 10.90 -25.66
C VAL A 122 11.50 10.42 -24.65
N LYS A 123 12.77 10.74 -24.87
CA LYS A 123 13.82 10.49 -23.87
C LYS A 123 13.72 11.53 -22.75
N ILE A 124 13.71 11.06 -21.51
CA ILE A 124 13.85 11.88 -20.30
C ILE A 124 15.25 11.69 -19.72
N SER A 125 15.78 12.66 -18.99
CA SER A 125 17.18 12.63 -18.54
C SER A 125 17.40 11.66 -17.38
N LYS A 126 16.44 11.60 -16.46
CA LYS A 126 16.42 10.71 -15.30
C LYS A 126 14.99 10.26 -15.03
N ALA A 127 14.85 9.13 -14.36
CA ALA A 127 13.55 8.64 -13.90
C ALA A 127 13.68 7.98 -12.52
N GLU A 128 12.68 8.15 -11.68
CA GLU A 128 12.53 7.37 -10.45
C GLU A 128 11.20 6.64 -10.48
N LEU A 129 11.27 5.33 -10.30
CA LEU A 129 10.13 4.43 -10.38
C LEU A 129 9.83 3.95 -8.96
N SER A 130 8.64 4.27 -8.45
CA SER A 130 8.15 3.82 -7.16
C SER A 130 6.90 2.96 -7.32
N GLN A 131 6.85 1.85 -6.59
CA GLN A 131 5.67 1.00 -6.44
C GLN A 131 5.37 0.87 -4.95
N ARG A 132 4.13 1.15 -4.55
CA ARG A 132 3.65 0.90 -3.20
C ARG A 132 2.43 0.01 -3.24
N TRP A 133 2.54 -1.16 -2.61
CA TRP A 133 1.55 -2.21 -2.62
C TRP A 133 0.77 -2.18 -1.32
N TYR A 134 -0.56 -2.26 -1.43
CA TYR A 134 -1.47 -2.20 -0.30
C TYR A 134 -2.47 -3.35 -0.36
N ALA A 135 -2.90 -3.77 0.82
CA ALA A 135 -4.16 -4.46 0.98
C ALA A 135 -4.90 -3.87 2.18
N THR A 136 -6.22 -3.92 2.11
CA THR A 136 -7.06 -3.69 3.26
C THR A 136 -6.85 -4.84 4.25
N ASP A 137 -6.54 -4.49 5.50
CA ASP A 137 -6.46 -5.40 6.62
C ASP A 137 -7.42 -4.93 7.72
N CYS A 138 -7.94 -5.87 8.50
CA CYS A 138 -8.90 -5.59 9.56
C CYS A 138 -8.41 -6.21 10.87
N THR A 139 -8.35 -5.38 11.90
CA THR A 139 -7.98 -5.80 13.26
C THR A 139 -9.24 -5.89 14.11
N PHE A 140 -9.38 -7.00 14.83
CA PHE A 140 -10.45 -7.22 15.79
C PHE A 140 -10.06 -6.65 17.15
N ASN A 141 -10.84 -5.71 17.65
CA ASN A 141 -10.68 -5.10 18.96
C ASN A 141 -11.92 -5.41 19.82
N PRO A 142 -11.87 -6.39 20.74
CA PRO A 142 -12.98 -6.65 21.64
C PRO A 142 -13.06 -5.52 22.68
N GLY A 143 -14.11 -4.71 22.62
CA GLY A 143 -14.46 -3.81 23.72
C GLY A 143 -15.20 -4.61 24.79
N ILE A 144 -14.70 -4.62 26.03
CA ILE A 144 -15.41 -5.20 27.17
C ILE A 144 -15.96 -4.02 27.97
N SER A 145 -17.28 -3.92 28.08
CA SER A 145 -17.95 -2.99 28.99
C SER A 145 -18.64 -3.76 30.12
N VAL A 146 -18.51 -3.24 31.33
CA VAL A 146 -19.10 -3.81 32.55
C VAL A 146 -20.07 -2.78 33.11
N GLY A 147 -21.34 -3.15 33.24
CA GLY A 147 -22.42 -2.29 33.75
C GLY A 147 -23.16 -2.93 34.93
N ALA A 148 -23.68 -2.11 35.84
CA ALA A 148 -24.47 -2.57 36.98
C ALA A 148 -25.92 -2.96 36.57
N PRO A 149 -26.58 -3.91 37.26
CA PRO A 149 -26.11 -4.63 38.45
C PRO A 149 -25.12 -5.76 38.10
N TRP A 150 -25.23 -6.43 36.95
CA TRP A 150 -24.24 -7.42 36.47
C TRP A 150 -24.38 -7.65 34.94
N SER A 151 -24.10 -6.65 34.11
CA SER A 151 -24.02 -6.82 32.65
C SER A 151 -22.56 -6.79 32.20
N VAL A 152 -22.11 -7.87 31.58
CA VAL A 152 -20.85 -7.90 30.82
C VAL A 152 -21.25 -7.87 29.35
N ALA A 153 -21.04 -6.75 28.69
CA ALA A 153 -21.25 -6.64 27.25
C ALA A 153 -19.89 -6.69 26.55
N VAL A 154 -19.75 -7.66 25.63
CA VAL A 154 -18.63 -7.71 24.70
C VAL A 154 -19.10 -7.06 23.41
N ALA A 155 -18.60 -5.87 23.12
CA ALA A 155 -18.83 -5.15 21.88
C ALA A 155 -17.62 -5.42 20.95
N PRO A 156 -17.72 -6.38 20.00
CA PRO A 156 -16.67 -6.56 19.02
C PRO A 156 -16.60 -5.34 18.10
N THR A 157 -15.48 -4.62 18.12
CA THR A 157 -15.21 -3.55 17.14
C THR A 157 -14.17 -4.04 16.13
N TRP A 158 -14.43 -3.79 14.85
CA TRP A 158 -13.49 -4.11 13.76
C TRP A 158 -12.93 -2.79 13.23
N SER A 159 -11.61 -2.64 13.23
CA SER A 159 -10.94 -1.50 12.59
C SER A 159 -10.28 -1.99 11.31
N CYS A 160 -10.76 -1.50 10.18
CA CYS A 160 -10.25 -1.86 8.85
C CYS A 160 -9.54 -0.67 8.22
N GLY A 161 -8.38 -0.90 7.63
CA GLY A 161 -7.61 0.14 6.95
C GLY A 161 -6.65 -0.44 5.92
N ASP A 162 -6.12 0.43 5.06
CA ASP A 162 -5.13 0.02 4.06
C ASP A 162 -3.75 -0.10 4.72
N VAL A 163 -3.19 -1.31 4.66
CA VAL A 163 -1.86 -1.62 5.16
C VAL A 163 -0.91 -1.75 3.99
N THR A 164 0.24 -1.08 4.08
CA THR A 164 1.30 -1.20 3.08
C THR A 164 1.95 -2.58 3.22
N ALA A 165 1.85 -3.42 2.19
CA ALA A 165 2.43 -4.75 2.15
C ALA A 165 3.89 -4.74 1.65
N ALA A 166 4.21 -3.85 0.71
CA ALA A 166 5.57 -3.66 0.21
C ALA A 166 5.72 -2.30 -0.47
N GLN A 167 6.95 -1.78 -0.47
CA GLN A 167 7.32 -0.61 -1.25
C GLN A 167 8.64 -0.88 -1.97
N ARG A 168 8.77 -0.34 -3.19
CA ARG A 168 10.01 -0.40 -3.96
C ARG A 168 10.23 0.89 -4.70
N GLU A 169 11.48 1.36 -4.65
CA GLU A 169 11.94 2.52 -5.39
C GLU A 169 13.18 2.16 -6.21
N THR A 170 13.33 2.74 -7.39
CA THR A 170 14.53 2.58 -8.23
C THR A 170 14.78 3.85 -9.01
N LYS A 171 16.00 4.36 -8.90
CA LYS A 171 16.44 5.58 -9.57
C LYS A 171 17.27 5.22 -10.79
N PHE A 172 17.00 5.90 -11.90
CA PHE A 172 17.70 5.76 -13.17
C PHE A 172 18.32 7.11 -13.53
N SER A 173 19.64 7.15 -13.68
CA SER A 173 20.40 8.35 -14.02
C SER A 173 20.66 8.51 -15.52
N LYS A 174 20.44 7.46 -16.32
CA LYS A 174 20.71 7.44 -17.76
C LYS A 174 19.47 7.84 -18.54
N ALA A 175 19.67 8.71 -19.53
CA ALA A 175 18.59 9.15 -20.40
C ALA A 175 18.04 8.01 -21.27
N ALA A 176 16.74 7.74 -21.15
CA ALA A 176 16.01 6.75 -21.93
C ALA A 176 14.54 7.17 -22.10
N ALA A 177 13.85 6.54 -23.05
CA ALA A 177 12.40 6.69 -23.23
C ALA A 177 11.60 5.56 -22.55
N SER A 178 12.30 4.55 -22.03
CA SER A 178 11.72 3.40 -21.36
C SER A 178 12.59 2.99 -20.19
N TYR A 179 11.96 2.76 -19.04
CA TYR A 179 12.61 2.29 -17.82
C TYR A 179 11.90 1.04 -17.34
N ARG A 180 12.64 0.13 -16.72
CA ARG A 180 12.11 -1.13 -16.21
C ARG A 180 12.65 -1.38 -14.81
N GLN A 181 11.75 -1.48 -13.85
CA GLN A 181 12.01 -1.93 -12.49
C GLN A 181 11.58 -3.38 -12.38
N SER A 182 12.56 -4.29 -12.35
CA SER A 182 12.33 -5.74 -12.15
C SER A 182 12.45 -6.07 -10.67
N ASN A 183 11.44 -6.69 -10.09
CA ASN A 183 11.54 -7.27 -8.74
C ASN A 183 11.55 -8.80 -8.80
N SER A 184 12.34 -9.35 -9.74
CA SER A 184 12.47 -10.80 -9.92
C SER A 184 12.85 -11.48 -8.60
N GLY A 185 12.15 -12.57 -8.26
CA GLY A 185 12.40 -13.34 -7.03
C GLY A 185 11.86 -12.70 -5.75
N LYS A 186 11.27 -11.50 -5.81
CA LYS A 186 10.55 -10.92 -4.67
C LYS A 186 9.10 -11.40 -4.66
N VAL A 187 8.66 -11.81 -3.48
CA VAL A 187 7.26 -12.20 -3.20
C VAL A 187 6.70 -11.18 -2.23
N ILE A 188 5.65 -10.48 -2.64
CA ILE A 188 4.88 -9.59 -1.77
C ILE A 188 3.77 -10.44 -1.18
N LYS A 189 3.76 -10.59 0.14
CA LYS A 189 2.72 -11.32 0.85
C LYS A 189 1.75 -10.32 1.46
N PHE A 190 0.46 -10.59 1.36
CA PHE A 190 -0.57 -9.79 1.99
C PHE A 190 -1.15 -10.61 3.14
N ASN A 191 -1.24 -10.01 4.31
CA ASN A 191 -1.92 -10.64 5.43
C ASN A 191 -3.39 -10.87 5.06
N SER A 192 -3.90 -12.03 5.45
CA SER A 192 -5.31 -12.37 5.38
C SER A 192 -5.93 -12.11 6.75
N GLY A 193 -6.08 -10.84 7.14
CA GLY A 193 -6.96 -10.48 8.25
C GLY A 193 -8.32 -11.13 8.01
N GLY A 194 -8.77 -11.92 8.97
CA GLY A 194 -9.75 -13.02 8.81
C GLY A 194 -11.17 -12.65 8.34
N VAL A 195 -11.39 -11.46 7.80
CA VAL A 195 -12.70 -10.95 7.39
C VAL A 195 -12.77 -10.41 5.97
N ASN A 196 -11.65 -10.28 5.25
CA ASN A 196 -11.66 -9.65 3.93
C ASN A 196 -11.98 -10.65 2.80
N GLN A 197 -13.27 -10.73 2.48
CA GLN A 197 -13.84 -11.71 1.55
C GLN A 197 -13.67 -11.36 0.06
N GLU A 198 -13.28 -10.13 -0.31
CA GLU A 198 -13.07 -9.74 -1.72
C GLU A 198 -12.01 -8.64 -1.88
N ALA A 199 -10.99 -8.63 -1.01
CA ALA A 199 -10.03 -7.53 -1.04
C ALA A 199 -9.10 -7.66 -2.26
N CYS A 200 -9.36 -6.86 -3.28
CA CYS A 200 -8.39 -6.57 -4.33
C CYS A 200 -7.10 -6.03 -3.69
N MET A 201 -5.96 -6.41 -4.23
CA MET A 201 -4.69 -5.77 -3.91
C MET A 201 -4.58 -4.49 -4.73
N SER A 202 -4.11 -3.41 -4.13
CA SER A 202 -3.89 -2.15 -4.82
C SER A 202 -2.39 -1.89 -4.93
N VAL A 203 -1.99 -1.23 -6.01
CA VAL A 203 -0.63 -0.71 -6.16
C VAL A 203 -0.68 0.72 -6.65
N ASP A 204 -0.07 1.62 -5.90
CA ASP A 204 0.23 2.97 -6.37
C ASP A 204 1.58 2.92 -7.07
N ALA A 205 1.59 3.27 -8.35
CA ALA A 205 2.82 3.50 -9.09
C ALA A 205 3.03 5.00 -9.26
N SER A 206 4.24 5.44 -8.98
CA SER A 206 4.70 6.79 -9.23
C SER A 206 5.92 6.74 -10.13
N VAL A 207 5.93 7.60 -11.15
CA VAL A 207 7.09 7.81 -12.01
C VAL A 207 7.47 9.27 -11.94
N GLN A 208 8.53 9.57 -11.21
CA GLN A 208 9.13 10.90 -11.23
C GLN A 208 10.01 11.02 -12.47
N VAL A 209 9.66 11.96 -13.33
CA VAL A 209 10.33 12.20 -14.61
C VAL A 209 11.14 13.49 -14.55
N TYR A 210 12.37 13.44 -15.02
CA TYR A 210 13.27 14.60 -15.06
C TYR A 210 13.52 15.01 -16.51
N LYS A 211 13.35 16.30 -16.81
CA LYS A 211 13.60 16.85 -18.14
C LYS A 211 14.23 18.24 -18.02
N LYS A 212 15.45 18.39 -18.53
CA LYS A 212 16.28 19.59 -18.35
C LYS A 212 16.36 19.97 -16.86
N ASN A 213 15.82 21.14 -16.49
CA ASN A 213 15.84 21.69 -15.13
C ASN A 213 14.47 21.56 -14.42
N GLY A 214 13.62 20.65 -14.89
CA GLY A 214 12.30 20.37 -14.32
C GLY A 214 12.17 18.90 -13.91
N ALA A 215 11.33 18.67 -12.90
CA ALA A 215 10.94 17.35 -12.43
C ALA A 215 9.45 17.36 -12.10
N ASP A 216 8.77 16.25 -12.34
CA ASP A 216 7.36 16.09 -12.01
C ASP A 216 6.98 14.61 -11.89
N ASN A 217 5.84 14.32 -11.27
CA ASN A 217 5.36 12.97 -11.03
C ASN A 217 4.22 12.61 -11.98
N ALA A 218 4.25 11.37 -12.48
CA ALA A 218 3.15 10.75 -13.18
C ALA A 218 2.69 9.54 -12.35
N ASP A 219 1.54 9.69 -11.69
CA ASP A 219 1.02 8.71 -10.73
C ASP A 219 -0.16 7.92 -11.30
N ALA A 220 -0.23 6.62 -10.99
CA ALA A 220 -1.33 5.76 -11.34
C ALA A 220 -1.56 4.66 -10.30
N THR A 221 -2.79 4.53 -9.82
CA THR A 221 -3.21 3.41 -8.96
C THR A 221 -3.82 2.29 -9.79
N PHE A 222 -3.43 1.05 -9.49
CA PHE A 222 -3.95 -0.17 -10.12
C PHE A 222 -4.61 -1.06 -9.07
N LYS A 223 -5.64 -1.81 -9.48
CA LYS A 223 -6.30 -2.82 -8.65
C LYS A 223 -6.15 -4.19 -9.28
N ILE A 224 -5.80 -5.18 -8.47
CA ILE A 224 -5.66 -6.59 -8.84
C ILE A 224 -6.61 -7.38 -7.97
N CYS A 225 -7.72 -7.82 -8.55
CA CYS A 225 -8.74 -8.55 -7.84
C CYS A 225 -8.61 -10.06 -8.07
N PRO A 226 -8.88 -10.90 -7.05
CA PRO A 226 -9.22 -12.29 -7.28
C PRO A 226 -10.48 -12.33 -8.16
N SER A 227 -10.42 -13.05 -9.27
CA SER A 227 -11.56 -13.22 -10.19
C SER A 227 -12.76 -13.89 -9.53
#